data_AF-A0AAD9V6L5-F1
#
_entry.id   AF-A0AAD9V6L5-F1
#
_cell.length_a   1.000
_cell.length_b   1.000
_cell.length_c   1.000
_cell.angle_alpha   90.00
_cell.angle_beta   90.00
_cell.angle_gamma   90.00
#
_symmetry.space_group_name_H-M   'P 1'
#
loop_
_entity.id
_entity.type
_entity.pdbx_description
1 polymer ?
#
loop_
_entity_poly.entity_id
_entity_poly.type
_entity_poly.pdbx_seq_one_letter_code
_entity_poly.pdbx_strand_id
1 'polypeptide(L)'
;MCLTDVLFGVYKKGEGFKILNHLILSAKFYIYKCKLSGVNPSLQVLKVKTKVVHQIERKIAAKRDKLKKHNEKWMKLEPYVSK
;
A
#
# COMPACT_ATOMS: atom_id res chain seq x y z
N MET A 1 16.76 0.08 1.10
CA MET A 1 15.79 -0.82 1.74
C MET A 1 16.46 -2.16 1.87
N CYS A 2 16.60 -2.68 3.08
CA CYS A 2 17.21 -4.00 3.32
C CYS A 2 16.13 -5.10 3.45
N LEU A 3 16.55 -6.36 3.47
CA LEU A 3 15.63 -7.49 3.63
C LEU A 3 14.84 -7.41 4.95
N THR A 4 15.48 -6.96 6.03
CA THR A 4 14.83 -6.78 7.33
C THR A 4 13.73 -5.71 7.29
N ASP A 5 13.92 -4.61 6.56
CA ASP A 5 12.88 -3.60 6.32
C ASP A 5 11.64 -4.21 5.64
N VAL A 6 11.84 -5.16 4.72
CA VAL A 6 10.74 -5.84 4.02
C VAL A 6 10.06 -6.85 4.94
N LEU A 7 10.83 -7.61 5.73
CA LEU A 7 10.32 -8.65 6.62
C LEU A 7 9.58 -8.11 7.84
N PHE A 8 10.05 -7.02 8.45
CA PHE A 8 9.48 -6.48 9.68
C PHE A 8 8.76 -5.15 9.49
N GLY A 9 8.92 -4.51 8.33
CA GLY A 9 8.49 -3.14 8.11
C GLY A 9 9.60 -2.15 8.45
N VAL A 10 9.51 -0.96 7.85
CA VAL A 10 10.44 0.14 8.02
C VAL A 10 10.11 0.90 9.30
N TYR A 11 11.06 0.97 10.25
CA TYR A 11 10.88 1.65 11.54
C TYR A 11 11.51 3.07 11.61
N LYS A 12 11.96 3.62 10.48
CA LYS A 12 12.59 4.95 10.45
C LYS A 12 11.58 6.09 10.68
N LYS A 13 11.97 7.18 11.34
CA LYS A 13 11.18 8.42 11.45
C LYS A 13 11.17 9.20 10.12
N GLY A 14 10.00 9.39 9.49
CA GLY A 14 9.79 10.27 8.32
C GLY A 14 8.46 10.02 7.58
N GLU A 15 7.79 11.00 6.98
CA GLU A 15 6.38 10.83 6.55
C GLU A 15 6.09 9.67 5.57
N GLY A 16 7.10 9.20 4.81
CA GLY A 16 6.95 8.11 3.83
C GLY A 16 6.92 6.68 4.39
N PHE A 17 7.32 6.41 5.65
CA PHE A 17 7.38 5.01 6.13
C PHE A 17 5.99 4.41 6.34
N LYS A 18 4.99 5.23 6.68
CA LYS A 18 3.63 4.75 6.98
C LYS A 18 2.98 4.14 5.74
N ILE A 19 3.12 4.80 4.60
CA ILE A 19 2.59 4.29 3.34
C ILE A 19 3.37 3.05 2.86
N LEU A 20 4.70 3.05 2.99
CA LEU A 20 5.53 1.89 2.65
C LEU A 20 5.15 0.65 3.46
N ASN A 21 5.00 0.80 4.79
CA ASN A 21 4.59 -0.32 5.65
C ASN A 21 3.19 -0.83 5.30
N HIS A 22 2.27 0.07 4.96
CA HIS A 22 0.94 -0.33 4.51
C HIS A 22 0.98 -1.14 3.20
N LEU A 23 1.83 -0.74 2.25
CA LEU A 23 2.04 -1.48 1.00
C LEU A 23 2.70 -2.84 1.24
N ILE A 24 3.73 -2.91 2.09
CA ILE A 24 4.41 -4.17 2.46
C ILE A 24 3.41 -5.15 3.08
N LEU A 25 2.57 -4.69 4.02
CA LEU A 25 1.54 -5.52 4.62
C LEU A 25 0.52 -6.01 3.58
N SER A 26 0.07 -5.12 2.69
CA SER A 26 -0.85 -5.48 1.60
C SER A 26 -0.24 -6.51 0.64
N ALA A 27 1.05 -6.37 0.30
CA ALA A 27 1.78 -7.29 -0.55
C ALA A 27 1.97 -8.66 0.12
N LYS A 28 2.34 -8.69 1.41
CA LYS A 28 2.45 -9.94 2.19
C LYS A 28 1.13 -10.69 2.24
N PHE A 29 0.04 -9.99 2.52
CA PHE A 29 -1.29 -10.59 2.54
C PHE A 29 -1.66 -11.17 1.16
N TYR A 30 -1.35 -10.45 0.08
CA TYR A 30 -1.57 -10.94 -1.28
C TYR A 30 -0.75 -12.20 -1.59
N ILE A 31 0.56 -12.20 -1.30
CA ILE A 31 1.43 -13.36 -1.51
C ILE A 31 0.93 -14.57 -0.71
N TYR A 32 0.51 -14.35 0.54
CA TYR A 32 -0.08 -15.39 1.37
C TYR A 32 -1.34 -15.99 0.74
N LYS A 33 -2.26 -15.15 0.24
CA LYS A 33 -3.45 -15.62 -0.46
C LYS A 33 -3.13 -16.38 -1.74
N CYS A 34 -2.16 -15.92 -2.53
CA CYS A 34 -1.65 -16.63 -3.70
C CYS A 34 -1.14 -18.03 -3.34
N LYS A 35 -0.33 -18.14 -2.28
CA LYS A 35 0.17 -19.43 -1.78
C LYS A 35 -0.96 -20.37 -1.38
N LEU A 36 -1.97 -19.88 -0.65
CA LEU A 36 -3.14 -20.69 -0.27
C LEU A 36 -3.94 -21.19 -1.47
N SER A 37 -4.00 -20.41 -2.55
CA SER A 37 -4.74 -20.76 -3.76
C SER A 37 -3.89 -21.52 -4.80
N GLY A 38 -2.61 -21.81 -4.53
CA GLY A 38 -1.71 -22.46 -5.48
C GLY A 38 -1.41 -21.62 -6.74
N VAL A 39 -1.60 -20.29 -6.68
CA VAL A 39 -1.41 -19.38 -7.82
C VAL A 39 -0.15 -18.55 -7.62
N ASN A 40 0.61 -18.30 -8.68
CA ASN A 40 1.78 -17.43 -8.62
C ASN A 40 1.38 -15.95 -8.46
N PRO A 41 2.02 -15.19 -7.55
CA PRO A 41 1.73 -13.78 -7.39
C PRO A 41 2.15 -12.99 -8.63
N SER A 42 1.20 -12.22 -9.19
CA SER A 42 1.44 -11.25 -10.26
C SER A 42 1.60 -9.82 -9.72
N LEU A 43 2.62 -9.11 -10.22
CA LEU A 43 2.84 -7.70 -9.93
C LEU A 43 1.68 -6.81 -10.45
N GLN A 44 1.08 -7.17 -11.58
CA GLN A 44 -0.05 -6.41 -12.14
C GLN A 44 -1.27 -6.48 -11.21
N VAL A 45 -1.57 -7.67 -10.68
CA VAL A 45 -2.65 -7.85 -9.72
C VAL A 45 -2.37 -7.08 -8.43
N LEU A 46 -1.12 -7.07 -7.95
CA LEU A 46 -0.74 -6.26 -6.80
C LEU A 46 -0.96 -4.76 -7.05
N LYS A 47 -0.61 -4.24 -8.23
CA LYS A 47 -0.87 -2.83 -8.61
C LYS A 47 -2.37 -2.51 -8.57
N VAL A 48 -3.22 -3.38 -9.14
CA VAL A 48 -4.68 -3.20 -9.09
C VAL A 48 -5.19 -3.21 -7.66
N LYS A 49 -4.73 -4.14 -6.81
CA LYS A 49 -5.11 -4.17 -5.39
C LYS A 49 -4.69 -2.90 -4.65
N THR A 50 -3.50 -2.37 -4.92
CA THR A 50 -3.04 -1.09 -4.35
C THR A 50 -3.94 0.08 -4.75
N LYS A 51 -4.41 0.13 -6.00
CA LYS A 51 -5.40 1.14 -6.46
C LYS A 51 -6.70 1.04 -5.67
N VAL A 52 -7.21 -0.17 -5.48
CA VAL A 52 -8.43 -0.40 -4.69
C VAL A 52 -8.25 0.07 -3.25
N VAL A 53 -7.11 -0.25 -2.61
CA VAL A 53 -6.77 0.22 -1.26
C VAL A 53 -6.73 1.75 -1.21
N HIS A 54 -6.07 2.41 -2.17
CA HIS A 54 -6.02 3.86 -2.26
C HIS A 54 -7.43 4.47 -2.37
N GLN A 55 -8.29 3.95 -3.26
CA GLN A 55 -9.66 4.43 -3.44
C GLN A 55 -10.52 4.27 -2.18
N ILE A 56 -10.41 3.13 -1.49
CA ILE A 56 -11.13 2.89 -0.23
C ILE A 56 -10.66 3.89 0.84
N GLU A 57 -9.34 4.06 1.01
CA GLU A 57 -8.78 5.00 1.99
C GLU A 57 -9.19 6.44 1.66
N ARG A 58 -9.22 6.82 0.37
CA ARG A 58 -9.68 8.14 -0.09
C ARG A 58 -11.14 8.39 0.26
N LYS A 59 -12.03 7.41 0.02
CA LYS A 59 -13.45 7.51 0.40
C LYS A 59 -13.63 7.68 1.91
N ILE A 60 -12.86 6.94 2.71
CA ILE A 60 -12.88 7.07 4.18
C ILE A 60 -12.38 8.46 4.61
N ALA A 61 -11.30 8.95 3.99
CA ALA A 61 -10.75 10.26 4.27
C ALA A 61 -11.71 11.39 3.90
N ALA A 62 -12.39 11.29 2.75
CA ALA A 62 -13.44 12.23 2.34
C ALA A 62 -14.58 12.30 3.35
N LYS A 63 -15.07 11.14 3.83
CA LYS A 63 -16.13 11.07 4.85
C LYS A 63 -15.72 11.66 6.21
N ARG A 64 -14.42 11.80 6.47
CA ARG A 64 -13.87 12.26 7.76
C ARG A 64 -13.20 13.63 7.69
N ASP A 65 -13.35 14.34 6.57
CA ASP A 65 -12.67 15.59 6.28
C ASP A 65 -11.13 15.53 6.47
N LYS A 66 -10.53 14.43 6.00
CA LYS A 66 -9.08 14.14 6.11
C LYS A 66 -8.42 13.96 4.74
N LEU A 67 -8.99 14.54 3.68
CA LEU A 67 -8.47 14.39 2.30
C LEU A 67 -7.07 14.95 2.14
N LYS A 68 -6.76 16.11 2.73
CA LYS A 68 -5.41 16.70 2.68
C LYS A 68 -4.34 15.71 3.18
N LYS A 69 -4.58 15.13 4.36
CA LYS A 69 -3.69 14.13 4.98
C LYS A 69 -3.56 12.85 4.14
N HIS A 70 -4.65 12.44 3.49
CA HIS A 70 -4.61 11.31 2.56
C HIS A 70 -3.74 11.64 1.34
N ASN A 71 -3.92 12.80 0.72
CA ASN A 71 -3.14 13.21 -0.44
C ASN A 71 -1.65 13.33 -0.09
N GLU A 72 -1.30 13.96 1.03
CA GLU A 72 0.09 14.04 1.53
C GLU A 72 0.72 12.65 1.72
N LYS A 73 -0.02 11.70 2.30
CA LYS A 73 0.43 10.30 2.48
C LYS A 73 0.70 9.61 1.14
N TRP A 74 -0.13 9.84 0.13
CA TRP A 74 -0.11 9.14 -1.16
C TRP A 74 0.64 9.88 -2.28
N MET A 75 1.04 11.14 -2.06
CA MET A 75 1.63 12.04 -3.06
C MET A 75 2.74 11.39 -3.89
N LYS A 76 3.67 10.69 -3.23
CA LYS A 76 4.81 10.03 -3.91
C LYS A 76 4.41 8.83 -4.78
N LEU A 77 3.20 8.31 -4.59
CA LEU A 77 2.68 7.13 -5.27
C LEU A 77 1.56 7.46 -6.26
N GLU A 78 1.12 8.71 -6.31
CA GLU A 78 0.04 9.20 -7.17
C GLU A 78 0.17 8.73 -8.63
N PRO A 79 1.35 8.78 -9.28
CA PRO A 79 1.51 8.31 -10.66
C PRO A 79 1.16 6.83 -10.87
N TYR A 80 1.20 6.03 -9.80
CA TYR A 80 0.97 4.57 -9.84
C TYR A 80 -0.45 4.17 -9.42
N VAL A 81 -1.19 5.07 -8.76
CA VAL A 81 -2.52 4.77 -8.20
C VAL A 81 -3.67 5.58 -8.81
N SER A 82 -3.37 6.66 -9.52
CA SER A 82 -4.37 7.60 -10.06
C SER A 82 -4.77 7.36 -11.52
N LYS A 83 -4.15 6.39 -12.21
CA LYS A 83 -4.54 5.93 -13.56
C LYS A 83 -5.47 4.73 -13.51
#